data_AF-A0A0Q5HF80-F1
#
_entry.id   AF-A0A0Q5HF80-F1
#
_cell.length_a   1.000
_cell.length_b   1.000
_cell.length_c   1.000
_cell.angle_alpha   90.00
_cell.angle_beta   90.00
_cell.angle_gamma   90.00
#
_symmetry.space_group_name_H-M   'P 1'
#
loop_
_entity.id
_entity.type
_entity.pdbx_description
1 polymer ?
#
loop_
_entity_poly.entity_id
_entity_poly.type
_entity_poly.pdbx_seq_one_letter_code
_entity_poly.pdbx_strand_id
1 'polypeptide(L)'
;MNTRSPRATERGFDSAHFRQALSQFATGVTVITTRLADGSFRGLTASSFNSVSLDPPLVLWSLGAGANSMPVFSGNSHYVINVLAAGQQDLALRFSRRSGIDPFEGVDYELSRTGLPILKGVTAWFECHNRSRYPEGDHVIFVGEVEDCNVQPQAGLLFHGGRFGTTGAA
;
A
#
# COMPACT_ATOMS: atom_id res chain seq x y z
N MET A 1 14.22 -22.40 -19.17
CA MET A 1 12.91 -22.94 -19.60
C MET A 1 11.93 -21.79 -19.65
N ASN A 2 11.33 -21.53 -20.80
CA ASN A 2 10.45 -20.39 -21.03
C ASN A 2 9.00 -20.83 -20.71
N THR A 3 8.64 -20.89 -19.43
CA THR A 3 7.28 -21.24 -18.98
C THR A 3 6.40 -20.00 -19.12
N ARG A 4 5.87 -19.76 -20.32
CA ARG A 4 4.72 -18.87 -20.46
C ARG A 4 3.59 -19.46 -19.62
N SER A 5 3.19 -18.75 -18.56
CA SER A 5 2.05 -19.13 -17.74
C SER A 5 0.83 -19.40 -18.64
N PRO A 6 0.05 -20.47 -18.38
CA PRO A 6 -1.14 -20.79 -19.16
C PRO A 6 -2.04 -19.55 -19.27
N ARG A 7 -2.33 -19.12 -20.49
CA ARG A 7 -3.19 -17.95 -20.73
C ARG A 7 -4.65 -18.41 -20.59
N ALA A 8 -5.42 -17.75 -19.72
CA ALA A 8 -6.85 -18.01 -19.58
C ALA A 8 -7.58 -17.84 -20.93
N THR A 9 -8.74 -18.49 -21.06
CA THR A 9 -9.66 -18.34 -22.19
C THR A 9 -10.05 -16.87 -22.44
N GLU A 10 -10.61 -16.57 -23.61
CA GLU A 10 -11.07 -15.22 -23.93
C GLU A 10 -12.01 -14.67 -22.86
N ARG A 11 -11.83 -13.38 -22.52
CA ARG A 11 -12.58 -12.72 -21.46
C ARG A 11 -13.93 -12.26 -22.01
N GLY A 12 -15.03 -12.66 -21.38
CA GLY A 12 -16.38 -12.18 -21.68
C GLY A 12 -16.74 -10.83 -21.02
N PHE A 13 -15.76 -10.08 -20.52
CA PHE A 13 -15.95 -8.82 -19.82
C PHE A 13 -14.86 -7.81 -20.19
N ASP A 14 -15.18 -6.52 -20.10
CA ASP A 14 -14.22 -5.43 -20.30
C ASP A 14 -13.55 -4.98 -18.99
N SER A 15 -12.59 -4.06 -19.10
CA SER A 15 -11.85 -3.53 -17.96
C SER A 15 -12.71 -2.74 -16.98
N ALA A 16 -13.78 -2.10 -17.45
CA ALA A 16 -14.67 -1.31 -16.58
C ALA A 16 -15.50 -2.24 -15.69
N HIS A 17 -16.08 -3.28 -16.29
CA HIS A 17 -16.81 -4.33 -15.57
C HIS A 17 -15.89 -5.05 -14.56
N PHE A 18 -14.66 -5.40 -14.96
CA PHE A 18 -13.71 -6.03 -14.05
C PHE A 18 -13.35 -5.15 -12.85
N ARG A 19 -13.10 -3.84 -13.07
CA ARG A 19 -12.84 -2.89 -11.97
C ARG A 19 -14.06 -2.73 -11.06
N GLN A 20 -15.26 -2.71 -11.62
CA GLN A 20 -16.48 -2.66 -10.83
C GLN A 20 -16.63 -3.91 -9.96
N ALA A 21 -16.37 -5.11 -10.52
CA ALA A 21 -16.39 -6.36 -9.75
C ALA A 21 -15.34 -6.35 -8.63
N LEU A 22 -14.11 -5.91 -8.90
CA LEU A 22 -13.05 -5.76 -7.88
C LEU A 22 -13.45 -4.79 -6.75
N SER A 23 -14.16 -3.72 -7.09
CA SER A 23 -14.57 -2.71 -6.10
C SER A 23 -15.57 -3.23 -5.05
N GLN A 24 -16.17 -4.40 -5.26
CA GLN A 24 -17.08 -5.04 -4.30
C GLN A 24 -16.33 -5.72 -3.15
N PHE A 25 -15.03 -5.98 -3.28
CA PHE A 25 -14.20 -6.43 -2.16
C PHE A 25 -13.78 -5.22 -1.34
N ALA A 26 -14.47 -5.00 -0.21
CA ALA A 26 -14.14 -3.91 0.71
C ALA A 26 -12.76 -4.14 1.33
N THR A 27 -11.94 -3.10 1.37
CA THR A 27 -10.61 -3.15 1.98
C THR A 27 -10.38 -2.00 2.94
N GLY A 28 -9.44 -2.19 3.86
CA GLY A 28 -8.81 -1.06 4.53
C GLY A 28 -7.97 -0.25 3.56
N VAL A 29 -7.70 1.01 3.92
CA VAL A 29 -6.83 1.89 3.13
C VAL A 29 -5.47 2.00 3.80
N THR A 30 -4.39 1.87 3.04
CA THR A 30 -3.04 2.05 3.54
C THR A 30 -2.29 3.16 2.83
N VAL A 31 -1.27 3.72 3.48
CA VAL A 31 -0.23 4.54 2.85
C VAL A 31 1.10 3.81 3.00
N ILE A 32 1.74 3.50 1.88
CA ILE A 32 3.07 2.90 1.87
C ILE A 32 4.09 4.01 1.79
N THR A 33 4.99 4.10 2.77
CA THR A 33 6.00 5.14 2.87
C THR A 33 7.41 4.56 2.77
N THR A 34 8.33 5.36 2.25
CA THR A 34 9.76 5.05 2.14
C THR A 34 10.56 6.34 1.98
N ARG A 35 11.87 6.25 1.79
CA ARG A 35 12.79 7.40 1.67
C ARG A 35 13.45 7.46 0.29
N LEU A 36 13.68 8.64 -0.24
CA LEU A 36 14.42 8.87 -1.49
C LEU A 36 15.93 8.95 -1.21
N ALA A 37 16.73 8.87 -2.28
CA ALA A 37 18.20 8.93 -2.18
C ALA A 37 18.71 10.28 -1.64
N ASP A 38 17.95 11.36 -1.82
CA ASP A 38 18.25 12.69 -1.30
C ASP A 38 17.81 12.89 0.17
N GLY A 39 17.26 11.85 0.80
CA GLY A 39 16.79 11.88 2.18
C GLY A 39 15.33 12.34 2.36
N SER A 40 14.69 12.88 1.32
CA SER A 40 13.26 13.23 1.35
C SER A 40 12.38 11.98 1.35
N PHE A 41 11.08 12.12 1.60
CA PHE A 41 10.18 10.98 1.74
C PHE A 41 9.28 10.76 0.52
N ARG A 42 8.91 9.50 0.31
CA ARG A 42 7.92 9.10 -0.69
C ARG A 42 6.82 8.30 -0.01
N GLY A 43 5.57 8.62 -0.34
CA GLY A 43 4.40 7.87 0.10
C GLY A 43 3.42 7.67 -1.04
N LEU A 44 2.63 6.61 -0.98
CA LEU A 44 1.48 6.42 -1.86
C LEU A 44 0.34 5.68 -1.16
N THR A 45 -0.89 6.01 -1.54
CA THR A 45 -2.07 5.28 -1.07
C THR A 45 -2.22 3.96 -1.82
N ALA A 46 -2.45 2.87 -1.08
CA ALA A 46 -2.72 1.55 -1.62
C ALA A 46 -3.91 0.89 -0.90
N SER A 47 -4.69 0.11 -1.65
CA SER A 47 -5.77 -0.72 -1.13
C SER A 47 -5.59 -2.20 -1.47
N SER A 48 -4.42 -2.55 -2.04
CA SER A 48 -4.00 -3.90 -2.45
C SER A 48 -3.25 -4.66 -1.34
N PHE A 49 -3.14 -4.07 -0.15
CA PHE A 49 -2.47 -4.70 0.99
C PHE A 49 -3.19 -5.97 1.46
N ASN A 50 -2.44 -7.01 1.81
CA ASN A 50 -2.96 -8.20 2.48
C ASN A 50 -1.88 -8.94 3.30
N SER A 51 -2.30 -9.74 4.27
CA SER A 51 -1.40 -10.68 4.98
C SER A 51 -1.09 -11.91 4.13
N VAL A 52 0.12 -12.46 4.29
CA VAL A 52 0.57 -13.64 3.53
C VAL A 52 0.93 -14.80 4.46
N SER A 53 1.69 -14.55 5.53
CA SER A 53 2.20 -15.59 6.44
C SER A 53 2.38 -15.03 7.84
N LEU A 54 2.23 -15.90 8.85
CA LEU A 54 2.54 -15.57 10.25
C LEU A 54 3.98 -15.92 10.62
N ASP A 55 4.53 -17.01 10.08
CA ASP A 55 5.92 -17.43 10.33
C ASP A 55 6.57 -17.95 9.04
N PRO A 56 7.52 -17.20 8.44
CA PRO A 56 7.93 -15.84 8.83
C PRO A 56 6.78 -14.84 8.63
N PRO A 57 6.79 -13.67 9.30
CA PRO A 57 5.72 -12.68 9.22
C PRO A 57 5.77 -11.95 7.87
N LEU A 58 4.86 -12.30 6.96
CA LEU A 58 4.84 -11.78 5.60
C LEU A 58 3.53 -11.05 5.29
N VAL A 59 3.68 -9.94 4.57
CA VAL A 59 2.60 -9.15 3.97
C VAL A 59 2.88 -8.90 2.50
N LEU A 60 1.85 -8.52 1.74
CA LEU A 60 2.01 -8.07 0.37
C LEU A 60 1.23 -6.81 0.08
N TRP A 61 1.62 -6.13 -1.00
CA TRP A 61 0.85 -5.09 -1.67
C TRP A 61 1.29 -5.03 -3.14
N SER A 62 0.54 -4.31 -3.97
CA SER A 62 0.82 -4.21 -5.41
C SER A 62 0.94 -2.76 -5.88
N LEU A 63 1.93 -2.49 -6.72
CA LEU A 63 2.18 -1.19 -7.32
C LEU A 63 2.15 -1.29 -8.85
N GLY A 64 1.44 -0.39 -9.52
CA GLY A 64 1.41 -0.35 -10.98
C GLY A 64 2.80 -0.17 -11.57
N ALA A 65 3.16 -0.99 -12.57
CA ALA A 65 4.50 -0.99 -13.17
C ALA A 65 4.90 0.36 -13.78
N GLY A 66 3.92 1.14 -14.25
CA GLY A 66 4.11 2.49 -14.77
C GLY A 66 4.03 3.62 -13.73
N ALA A 67 4.00 3.31 -12.42
CA ALA A 67 3.96 4.34 -11.39
C ALA A 67 5.32 5.05 -11.25
N ASN A 68 5.31 6.38 -11.10
CA ASN A 68 6.53 7.17 -10.87
C ASN A 68 7.30 6.77 -9.59
N SER A 69 6.62 6.11 -8.64
CA SER A 69 7.21 5.58 -7.42
C SER A 69 7.87 4.20 -7.60
N MET A 70 7.68 3.54 -8.74
CA MET A 70 8.21 2.19 -8.97
C MET A 70 9.74 2.09 -8.83
N PRO A 71 10.56 3.00 -9.41
CA PRO A 71 12.01 2.93 -9.22
C PRO A 71 12.43 3.10 -7.75
N VAL A 72 11.68 3.90 -6.98
CA VAL A 72 11.94 4.15 -5.56
C VAL A 72 11.70 2.89 -4.73
N PHE A 73 10.51 2.31 -4.82
CA PHE A 73 10.17 1.12 -4.04
C PHE A 73 10.96 -0.12 -4.50
N SER A 74 11.31 -0.19 -5.79
CA SER A 74 12.15 -1.28 -6.31
C SER A 74 13.62 -1.15 -5.87
N GLY A 75 14.13 0.07 -5.72
CA GLY A 75 15.49 0.33 -5.27
C GLY A 75 15.66 0.27 -3.75
N ASN A 76 14.61 0.54 -2.98
CA ASN A 76 14.69 0.57 -1.52
C ASN A 76 14.57 -0.81 -0.89
N SER A 77 15.39 -1.02 0.14
CA SER A 77 15.39 -2.22 0.97
C SER A 77 14.23 -2.28 1.96
N HIS A 78 13.63 -1.14 2.33
CA HIS A 78 12.57 -1.09 3.34
C HIS A 78 11.44 -0.14 2.95
N TYR A 79 10.26 -0.41 3.49
CA TYR A 79 9.09 0.46 3.44
C TYR A 79 8.24 0.27 4.70
N VAL A 80 7.39 1.24 5.00
CA VAL A 80 6.39 1.14 6.08
C VAL A 80 4.99 1.13 5.47
N ILE A 81 4.17 0.19 5.91
CA ILE A 81 2.74 0.12 5.57
C ILE A 81 1.97 0.78 6.72
N ASN A 82 1.29 1.88 6.45
CA ASN A 82 0.48 2.62 7.43
C ASN A 82 -1.00 2.34 7.19
N VAL A 83 -1.71 1.69 8.11
CA VAL A 83 -3.14 1.36 7.97
C VAL A 83 -4.00 2.48 8.53
N LEU A 84 -4.73 3.18 7.65
CA LEU A 84 -5.38 4.45 7.99
C LEU A 84 -6.60 4.28 8.90
N ALA A 85 -6.74 5.20 9.85
CA ALA A 85 -7.91 5.36 10.70
C ALA A 85 -9.04 6.12 9.97
N ALA A 86 -10.27 5.99 10.47
CA ALA A 86 -11.49 6.55 9.90
C ALA A 86 -11.39 8.07 9.59
N GLY A 87 -10.70 8.83 10.43
CA GLY A 87 -10.51 10.28 10.25
C GLY A 87 -9.43 10.67 9.24
N GLN A 88 -8.76 9.71 8.60
CA GLN A 88 -7.57 9.96 7.76
C GLN A 88 -7.88 9.90 6.25
N GLN A 89 -9.12 10.15 5.85
CA GLN A 89 -9.49 10.24 4.44
C GLN A 89 -8.64 11.27 3.67
N ASP A 90 -8.31 12.40 4.31
CA ASP A 90 -7.49 13.44 3.68
C ASP A 90 -6.07 12.95 3.39
N LEU A 91 -5.49 12.11 4.26
CA LEU A 91 -4.20 11.47 4.00
C LEU A 91 -4.32 10.50 2.82
N ALA A 92 -5.35 9.66 2.80
CA ALA A 92 -5.60 8.75 1.68
C ALA A 92 -5.69 9.50 0.34
N LEU A 93 -6.43 10.61 0.30
CA LEU A 93 -6.54 11.45 -0.89
C LEU A 93 -5.20 12.10 -1.24
N ARG A 94 -4.51 12.68 -0.26
CA ARG A 94 -3.22 13.35 -0.46
C ARG A 94 -2.18 12.43 -1.08
N PHE A 95 -1.99 11.23 -0.52
CA PHE A 95 -1.02 10.25 -1.02
C PHE A 95 -1.48 9.49 -2.28
N SER A 96 -2.70 9.70 -2.77
CA SER A 96 -3.18 9.14 -4.04
C SER A 96 -2.93 10.06 -5.24
N ARG A 97 -2.72 11.36 -5.02
CA ARG A 97 -2.63 12.36 -6.07
C ARG A 97 -1.25 12.32 -6.74
N ARG A 98 -1.25 12.42 -8.07
CA ARG A 98 -0.05 12.72 -8.85
C ARG A 98 0.15 14.24 -8.89
N SER A 99 0.53 14.84 -7.77
CA SER A 99 0.88 16.26 -7.69
C SER A 99 2.39 16.45 -7.62
N GLY A 100 2.88 17.60 -8.12
CA GLY A 100 4.27 18.02 -7.92
C GLY A 100 4.57 18.59 -6.52
N ILE A 101 3.56 18.61 -5.64
CA ILE A 101 3.66 19.05 -4.24
C ILE A 101 4.08 17.85 -3.39
N ASP A 102 4.96 18.07 -2.43
CA ASP A 102 5.38 17.07 -1.45
C ASP A 102 4.17 16.63 -0.58
N PRO A 103 3.75 15.36 -0.64
CA PRO A 103 2.63 14.89 0.16
C PRO A 103 2.90 14.88 1.67
N PHE A 104 4.16 15.03 2.12
CA PHE A 104 4.51 15.07 3.53
C PHE A 104 4.44 16.47 4.16
N GLU A 105 4.25 17.53 3.37
CA GLU A 105 4.18 18.90 3.89
C GLU A 105 3.03 19.06 4.91
N GLY A 106 3.35 19.34 6.16
CA GLY A 106 2.37 19.46 7.25
C GLY A 106 1.69 18.14 7.65
N VAL A 107 2.29 16.98 7.32
CA VAL A 107 1.85 15.66 7.81
C VAL A 107 2.68 15.30 9.05
N ASP A 108 2.01 14.95 10.14
CA ASP A 108 2.69 14.44 11.33
C ASP A 108 3.11 12.98 11.14
N TYR A 109 4.41 12.72 11.33
CA TYR A 109 4.99 11.40 11.30
C TYR A 109 6.12 11.24 12.32
N GLU A 110 6.42 10.00 12.66
CA GLU A 110 7.66 9.62 13.32
C GLU A 110 8.53 8.81 12.38
N LEU A 111 9.79 8.61 12.75
CA LEU A 111 10.69 7.76 12.01
C LEU A 111 10.74 6.37 12.64
N SER A 112 10.58 5.34 11.80
CA SER A 112 10.77 3.95 12.13
C SER A 112 12.23 3.63 12.48
N ARG A 113 12.54 2.37 12.83
CA ARG A 113 13.89 1.96 13.18
C ARG A 113 14.87 2.13 12.02
N THR A 114 14.41 1.97 10.78
CA THR A 114 15.21 2.22 9.57
C THR A 114 15.12 3.66 9.03
N GLY A 115 14.44 4.55 9.77
CA GLY A 115 14.32 5.97 9.45
C GLY A 115 13.28 6.27 8.37
N LEU A 116 12.19 5.51 8.33
CA LEU A 116 11.09 5.68 7.38
C LEU A 116 9.83 6.25 8.05
N PRO A 117 8.98 7.01 7.35
CA PRO A 117 7.84 7.67 7.98
C PRO A 117 6.77 6.69 8.46
N ILE A 118 6.45 6.75 9.75
CA ILE A 118 5.25 6.18 10.35
C ILE A 118 4.27 7.33 10.57
N LEU A 119 3.14 7.31 9.87
CA LEU A 119 2.13 8.37 9.98
C LEU A 119 1.46 8.32 11.35
N LYS A 120 1.25 9.49 11.98
CA LYS A 120 0.57 9.54 13.28
C LYS A 120 -0.92 9.22 13.17
N GLY A 121 -1.48 8.59 14.19
CA GLY A 121 -2.92 8.32 14.31
C GLY A 121 -3.45 7.16 13.46
N VAL A 122 -2.58 6.35 12.87
CA VAL A 122 -2.94 5.14 12.12
C VAL A 122 -3.49 4.05 13.04
N THR A 123 -4.29 3.12 12.50
CA THR A 123 -4.80 1.96 13.25
C THR A 123 -3.71 0.91 13.51
N ALA A 124 -2.77 0.78 12.58
CA ALA A 124 -1.62 -0.11 12.68
C ALA A 124 -0.54 0.34 11.69
N TRP A 125 0.69 -0.09 11.92
CA TRP A 125 1.76 0.02 10.93
C TRP A 125 2.68 -1.19 10.96
N PHE A 126 3.33 -1.43 9.82
CA PHE A 126 4.29 -2.53 9.63
C PHE A 126 5.54 -1.98 8.95
N GLU A 127 6.68 -2.05 9.61
CA GLU A 127 7.99 -1.80 9.00
C GLU A 127 8.46 -3.11 8.35
N CYS A 128 8.72 -3.06 7.04
CA CYS A 128 8.99 -4.25 6.25
C CYS A 128 10.33 -4.16 5.52
N HIS A 129 11.08 -5.25 5.59
CA HIS A 129 12.13 -5.55 4.62
C HIS A 129 11.50 -5.97 3.28
N ASN A 130 12.00 -5.40 2.18
CA ASN A 130 11.52 -5.65 0.82
C ASN A 130 12.06 -6.97 0.26
N ARG A 131 11.48 -8.07 0.74
CA ARG A 131 11.97 -9.44 0.54
C ARG A 131 11.91 -9.91 -0.90
N SER A 132 10.79 -9.72 -1.59
CA SER A 132 10.60 -10.26 -2.94
C SER A 132 9.66 -9.41 -3.78
N ARG A 133 9.86 -9.45 -5.10
CA ARG A 133 9.09 -8.67 -6.09
C ARG A 133 8.70 -9.56 -7.26
N TYR A 134 7.42 -9.55 -7.61
CA TYR A 134 6.87 -10.38 -8.69
C TYR A 134 6.16 -9.49 -9.72
N PRO A 135 6.74 -9.29 -10.92
CA PRO A 135 6.03 -8.66 -12.03
C PRO A 135 4.87 -9.54 -12.46
N GLU A 136 3.63 -9.04 -12.29
CA GLU A 136 2.41 -9.79 -12.61
C GLU A 136 1.38 -8.87 -13.27
N GLY A 137 1.22 -9.04 -14.58
CA GLY A 137 0.36 -8.17 -15.40
C GLY A 137 0.88 -6.74 -15.50
N ASP A 138 0.06 -5.76 -15.14
CA ASP A 138 0.39 -4.33 -15.13
C ASP A 138 0.89 -3.84 -13.76
N HIS A 139 1.11 -4.74 -12.80
CA HIS A 139 1.59 -4.44 -11.46
C HIS A 139 2.84 -5.27 -11.10
N VAL A 140 3.57 -4.81 -10.09
CA VAL A 140 4.55 -5.60 -9.36
C VAL A 140 4.00 -5.85 -7.97
N ILE A 141 3.96 -7.12 -7.57
CA ILE A 141 3.63 -7.55 -6.21
C ILE A 141 4.88 -7.44 -5.37
N PHE A 142 4.83 -6.65 -4.31
CA PHE A 142 5.86 -6.54 -3.30
C PHE A 142 5.48 -7.45 -2.14
N VAL A 143 6.38 -8.35 -1.75
CA VAL A 143 6.28 -9.15 -0.53
C VAL A 143 7.25 -8.58 0.48
N GLY A 144 6.71 -8.17 1.63
CA GLY A 144 7.45 -7.61 2.75
C GLY A 144 7.57 -8.61 3.88
N GLU A 145 8.77 -8.73 4.43
CA GLU A 145 8.98 -9.41 5.71
C GLU A 145 8.93 -8.37 6.83
N VAL A 146 7.99 -8.54 7.76
CA VAL A 146 7.74 -7.57 8.83
C VAL A 146 8.82 -7.70 9.90
N GLU A 147 9.55 -6.62 10.13
CA GLU A 147 10.63 -6.55 11.13
C GLU A 147 10.18 -5.87 12.42
N ASP A 148 9.18 -4.98 12.33
CA ASP A 148 8.55 -4.31 13.45
C ASP A 148 7.11 -3.92 13.11
N CYS A 149 6.24 -3.85 14.11
CA CYS A 149 4.85 -3.41 13.93
C CYS A 149 4.25 -2.90 15.22
N ASN A 150 3.20 -2.09 15.10
CA ASN A 150 2.37 -1.69 16.24
C ASN A 150 0.90 -1.56 15.83
N VAL A 151 0.02 -1.59 16.82
CA VAL A 151 -1.42 -1.50 16.66
C VAL A 151 -2.00 -0.50 17.66
N GLN A 152 -2.96 0.28 17.19
CA GLN A 152 -3.79 1.17 17.98
C GLN A 152 -5.25 0.94 17.58
N PRO A 153 -5.98 0.06 18.31
CA PRO A 153 -7.36 -0.25 17.98
C PRO A 153 -8.26 1.00 17.98
N GLN A 154 -8.85 1.29 16.83
CA GLN A 154 -9.80 2.38 16.59
C GLN A 154 -10.52 2.12 15.27
N ALA A 155 -11.53 2.92 14.94
CA ALA A 155 -12.23 2.78 13.66
C ALA A 155 -11.26 3.00 12.47
N GLY A 156 -11.27 2.07 11.51
CA GLY A 156 -10.43 2.10 10.32
C GLY A 156 -11.11 2.77 9.13
N LEU A 157 -10.33 3.33 8.21
CA LEU A 157 -10.81 3.84 6.92
C LEU A 157 -11.02 2.67 5.97
N LEU A 158 -12.21 2.61 5.36
CA LEU A 158 -12.59 1.61 4.37
C LEU A 158 -12.69 2.22 2.97
N PHE A 159 -12.44 1.40 1.96
CA PHE A 159 -12.75 1.71 0.58
C PHE A 159 -13.58 0.59 -0.04
N HIS A 160 -14.76 0.92 -0.55
CA HIS A 160 -15.70 -0.03 -1.13
C HIS A 160 -16.56 0.66 -2.20
N GLY A 161 -16.76 0.02 -3.35
CA GLY A 161 -17.58 0.56 -4.44
C GLY A 161 -17.11 1.93 -4.96
N GLY A 162 -15.81 2.24 -4.85
CA GLY A 162 -15.26 3.53 -5.24
C GLY A 162 -15.50 4.66 -4.23
N ARG A 163 -15.95 4.34 -3.01
CA ARG A 163 -16.29 5.32 -1.97
C ARG A 163 -15.54 5.01 -0.68
N PHE A 164 -15.22 6.05 0.08
CA PHE A 164 -14.75 5.91 1.44
C PHE A 164 -15.90 5.57 2.39
N GLY A 165 -15.58 4.76 3.40
CA GLY A 165 -16.43 4.46 4.54
C GLY A 165 -15.55 4.25 5.77
N THR A 166 -16.14 3.81 6.87
CA THR A 166 -15.40 3.54 8.11
C THR A 166 -15.88 2.22 8.71
N THR A 167 -15.01 1.53 9.43
CA THR A 167 -15.47 0.42 10.28
C THR A 167 -16.31 0.97 11.43
N GLY A 168 -17.05 0.08 12.11
CA GLY A 168 -17.59 0.41 13.43
C GLY A 168 -16.48 0.75 14.42
N ALA A 169 -16.84 1.43 15.51
CA ALA A 169 -15.95 1.56 16.66
C ALA A 169 -15.60 0.16 17.18
N ALA A 170 -14.33 -0.04 17.55
CA ALA A 170 -13.82 -1.26 18.17
C ALA A 170 -14.42 -1.44 19.57
#